data_AF-A0A950JEU1-F1
#
_entry.id   AF-A0A950JEU1-F1
#
_cell.length_a   1.000
_cell.length_b   1.000
_cell.length_c   1.000
_cell.angle_alpha   90.00
_cell.angle_beta   90.00
_cell.angle_gamma   90.00
#
_symmetry.space_group_name_H-M   'P 1'
#
loop_
_entity.id
_entity.type
_entity.pdbx_description
1 polymer ?
#
loop_
_entity_poly.entity_id
_entity_poly.type
_entity_poly.pdbx_seq_one_letter_code
_entity_poly.pdbx_strand_id
1 'polypeptide(L)'
;VWVAFPSELNPLLETVYKLPFFLRRVIARLPESLQPKPSRVAWVAAYDDSGARVREFKWTDGGFAMVTGLCRVGDRIWCGGLHERALMRFDLPSWRPSPEASSLMLRLAGF
;
A
#
# COMPACT_ATOMS: atom_id res chain seq x y z
N VAL A 1 0.08 -6.72 11.17
CA VAL A 1 0.52 -5.34 10.87
C VAL A 1 -0.20 -4.80 9.63
N TRP A 2 -0.48 -3.50 9.55
CA TRP A 2 -1.00 -2.85 8.34
C TRP A 2 0.09 -2.06 7.63
N VAL A 3 0.07 -2.10 6.29
CA VAL A 3 1.07 -1.46 5.44
C VAL A 3 0.36 -0.67 4.34
N ALA A 4 0.82 0.56 4.13
CA ALA A 4 0.41 1.43 3.04
C ALA A 4 1.41 1.34 1.90
N PHE A 5 0.92 1.27 0.66
CA PHE A 5 1.75 1.28 -0.54
C PHE A 5 1.45 2.55 -1.35
N PRO A 6 2.43 3.46 -1.49
CA PRO A 6 2.20 4.74 -2.16
C PRO A 6 2.05 4.59 -3.68
N SER A 7 2.62 3.55 -4.28
CA SER A 7 2.46 3.33 -5.71
C SER A 7 2.64 1.88 -6.07
N GLU A 8 2.27 1.54 -7.30
CA GLU A 8 2.78 0.33 -7.92
C GLU A 8 4.26 0.50 -8.27
N LEU A 9 4.92 -0.63 -8.54
CA LEU A 9 6.23 -0.61 -9.18
C LEU A 9 6.09 0.05 -10.55
N ASN A 10 6.88 1.09 -10.81
CA ASN A 10 6.90 1.77 -12.09
C ASN A 10 8.05 1.21 -12.94
N PRO A 11 7.77 0.46 -14.03
CA PRO A 11 8.80 -0.18 -14.85
C PRO A 11 9.80 0.81 -15.47
N LEU A 12 9.35 2.04 -15.76
CA LEU A 12 10.21 3.09 -16.27
C LEU A 12 11.20 3.53 -15.19
N LEU A 13 10.75 3.77 -13.95
CA LEU A 13 11.66 4.11 -12.84
C LEU A 13 12.63 2.98 -12.55
N GLU A 14 12.18 1.73 -12.55
CA GLU A 14 13.05 0.56 -12.39
C GLU A 14 14.16 0.52 -13.46
N THR A 15 13.81 0.85 -14.70
CA THR A 15 14.79 0.94 -15.80
C THR A 15 15.76 2.10 -15.57
N VAL A 16 15.27 3.25 -15.14
CA VAL A 16 16.09 4.43 -14.82
C VAL A 16 17.07 4.16 -13.68
N TYR A 17 16.66 3.41 -12.66
CA TYR A 17 17.52 3.03 -11.53
C TYR A 17 18.71 2.16 -11.95
N LYS A 18 18.55 1.35 -13.01
CA LYS A 18 19.62 0.52 -13.57
C LYS A 18 20.66 1.30 -14.39
N LEU A 19 20.38 2.56 -14.76
CA LEU A 19 21.29 3.36 -15.56
C LEU A 19 22.49 3.86 -14.74
N PRO A 20 23.64 4.14 -15.39
CA PRO A 20 24.76 4.87 -14.79
C PRO A 20 24.33 6.19 -14.13
N PHE A 21 25.06 6.59 -13.08
CA PHE A 21 24.74 7.77 -12.26
C PHE A 21 24.53 9.06 -13.08
N PHE A 22 25.33 9.29 -14.12
CA PHE A 22 25.21 10.49 -14.95
C PHE A 22 23.87 10.57 -15.70
N LEU A 23 23.37 9.45 -16.24
CA LEU A 23 22.08 9.40 -16.93
C LEU A 23 20.92 9.63 -15.95
N ARG A 24 20.97 9.04 -14.76
CA ARG A 24 19.99 9.29 -13.70
C ARG A 24 19.89 10.78 -13.36
N ARG A 25 21.03 11.48 -13.28
CA ARG A 25 21.09 12.92 -13.01
C ARG A 25 20.50 13.78 -14.13
N VAL A 26 20.64 13.36 -15.38
CA VAL A 26 20.00 14.04 -16.53
C VAL A 26 18.49 13.85 -16.49
N ILE A 27 18.03 12.63 -16.25
CA ILE A 27 16.60 12.29 -16.19
C ILE A 27 15.91 13.03 -15.03
N ALA A 28 16.56 13.14 -13.88
CA ALA A 28 16.06 13.89 -12.73
C ALA A 28 15.90 15.41 -12.99
N ARG A 29 16.52 15.93 -14.06
CA ARG A 29 16.43 17.34 -14.47
C ARG A 29 15.42 17.57 -15.60
N LEU A 30 14.77 16.51 -16.09
CA LEU A 30 13.72 16.66 -17.10
C LEU A 30 12.51 17.39 -16.52
N PRO A 31 11.79 18.18 -17.33
CA PRO A 31 10.51 18.77 -16.96
C PRO A 31 9.54 17.72 -16.39
N GLU A 32 8.71 18.13 -15.44
CA GLU A 32 7.76 17.26 -14.74
C GLU A 32 6.79 16.53 -15.70
N SER A 33 6.52 17.11 -16.86
CA SER A 33 5.72 16.49 -17.93
C SER A 33 6.35 15.23 -18.53
N LEU A 34 7.68 15.12 -18.50
CA LEU A 34 8.46 13.99 -19.03
C LEU A 34 8.90 13.01 -17.93
N GLN A 35 8.65 13.33 -16.67
CA GLN A 35 8.98 12.44 -15.57
C GLN A 35 7.95 11.29 -15.48
N PRO A 36 8.38 10.07 -15.10
CA PRO A 36 7.47 8.96 -14.88
C PRO A 36 6.45 9.31 -13.80
N LYS A 37 5.17 9.42 -14.19
CA LYS A 37 4.11 9.74 -13.24
C LYS A 37 3.82 8.54 -12.32
N PRO A 38 3.58 8.76 -11.02
CA PRO A 38 3.13 7.70 -10.13
C PRO A 38 1.80 7.12 -10.63
N SER A 39 1.61 5.81 -10.48
CA SER A 39 0.29 5.23 -10.71
C SER A 39 -0.69 5.79 -9.67
N ARG A 40 -1.87 6.24 -10.11
CA ARG A 40 -2.93 6.71 -9.23
C ARG A 40 -3.63 5.53 -8.60
N VAL A 41 -3.02 4.97 -7.55
CA VAL A 41 -3.54 3.84 -6.79
C VAL A 41 -3.63 4.19 -5.32
N ALA A 42 -4.73 3.80 -4.67
CA ALA A 42 -4.79 3.69 -3.22
C ALA A 42 -4.63 2.21 -2.85
N TRP A 43 -3.55 1.86 -2.16
CA TRP A 43 -3.22 0.47 -1.89
C TRP A 43 -2.76 0.27 -0.45
N VAL A 44 -3.40 -0.69 0.23
CA VAL A 44 -3.08 -1.08 1.60
C VAL A 44 -3.18 -2.59 1.76
N ALA A 45 -2.36 -3.17 2.62
CA ALA A 45 -2.45 -4.59 2.97
C ALA A 45 -2.29 -4.82 4.46
N ALA A 46 -2.85 -5.93 4.93
CA ALA A 46 -2.63 -6.45 6.27
C ALA A 46 -1.83 -7.75 6.20
N TYR A 47 -0.92 -7.89 7.15
CA TYR A 47 -0.07 -9.05 7.34
C TYR A 47 -0.31 -9.64 8.72
N ASP A 48 -0.27 -10.97 8.84
CA ASP A 48 -0.24 -11.65 10.12
C ASP A 48 1.17 -11.67 10.74
N ASP A 49 1.27 -12.33 11.87
CA ASP A 49 2.46 -12.55 12.68
C ASP A 49 3.49 -13.48 12.03
N SER A 50 3.09 -14.27 11.01
CA SER A 50 4.01 -15.02 10.15
C SER A 50 4.57 -14.19 8.99
N GLY A 51 4.04 -12.98 8.80
CA GLY A 51 4.35 -12.14 7.64
C GLY A 51 3.55 -12.52 6.38
N ALA A 52 2.56 -13.40 6.49
CA ALA A 52 1.68 -13.71 5.36
C ALA A 52 0.65 -12.60 5.17
N ARG A 53 0.40 -12.24 3.90
CA ARG A 53 -0.57 -11.21 3.54
C ARG A 53 -1.98 -11.75 3.68
N VAL A 54 -2.68 -11.35 4.73
CA VAL A 54 -4.05 -11.81 5.04
C VAL A 54 -5.14 -10.97 4.38
N ARG A 55 -4.86 -9.69 4.10
CA ARG A 55 -5.80 -8.80 3.40
C ARG A 55 -5.06 -7.86 2.46
N GLU A 56 -5.69 -7.55 1.34
CA GLU A 56 -5.24 -6.56 0.39
C GLU A 56 -6.45 -5.76 -0.07
N PHE A 57 -6.32 -4.43 -0.08
CA PHE A 57 -7.30 -3.54 -0.65
C PHE A 57 -6.62 -2.56 -1.58
N LYS A 58 -7.11 -2.49 -2.81
CA LYS A 58 -6.51 -1.71 -3.88
C LYS A 58 -7.61 -1.04 -4.71
N TRP A 59 -7.51 0.27 -4.84
CA TRP A 59 -8.42 1.08 -5.65
C TRP A 59 -7.64 1.79 -6.74
N THR A 60 -8.14 1.67 -7.97
CA THR A 60 -7.55 2.25 -9.19
C THR A 60 -8.53 3.16 -9.93
N ASP A 61 -9.69 3.45 -9.32
CA ASP A 61 -10.74 4.32 -9.87
C ASP A 61 -10.38 5.82 -9.80
N GLY A 62 -9.27 6.16 -9.13
CA GLY A 62 -8.75 7.52 -9.04
C GLY A 62 -9.48 8.40 -8.01
N GLY A 63 -10.36 7.85 -7.18
CA GLY A 63 -11.01 8.59 -6.10
C GLY A 63 -10.05 9.00 -4.97
N PHE A 64 -8.96 8.26 -4.81
CA PHE A 64 -7.85 8.56 -3.92
C PHE A 64 -6.58 7.90 -4.46
N ALA A 65 -5.41 8.50 -4.22
CA ALA A 65 -4.15 7.95 -4.68
C ALA A 65 -3.02 8.19 -3.67
N MET A 66 -1.96 7.38 -3.81
CA MET A 66 -0.72 7.51 -3.06
C MET A 66 -0.92 7.49 -1.55
N VAL A 67 -1.48 6.38 -1.06
CA VAL A 67 -1.61 6.15 0.37
C VAL A 67 -0.21 5.96 0.97
N THR A 68 0.18 6.85 1.87
CA THR A 68 1.50 6.84 2.52
C THR A 68 1.43 6.41 3.97
N GLY A 69 0.25 6.50 4.58
CA GLY A 69 0.00 6.06 5.94
C GLY A 69 -1.46 5.69 6.14
N LEU A 70 -1.71 4.85 7.13
CA LEU A 70 -3.06 4.47 7.52
C LEU A 70 -3.13 4.19 9.02
N CYS A 71 -4.32 4.35 9.60
CA CYS A 71 -4.64 3.87 10.94
C CYS A 71 -5.96 3.11 10.93
N ARG A 72 -6.05 2.11 11.82
CA ARG A 72 -7.29 1.36 12.05
C ARG A 72 -7.96 1.87 13.31
N VAL A 73 -9.27 2.14 13.22
CA VAL A 73 -10.12 2.50 14.36
C VAL A 73 -11.37 1.61 14.32
N GLY A 74 -11.43 0.61 15.20
CA GLY A 74 -12.49 -0.40 15.17
C GLY A 74 -12.49 -1.16 13.83
N ASP A 75 -13.63 -1.19 13.14
CA ASP A 75 -13.76 -1.81 11.82
C ASP A 75 -13.59 -0.81 10.68
N ARG A 76 -12.90 0.31 10.93
CA ARG A 76 -12.62 1.33 9.92
C ARG A 76 -11.14 1.49 9.70
N ILE A 77 -10.77 1.68 8.44
CA ILE A 77 -9.44 2.12 8.03
C ILE A 77 -9.53 3.55 7.55
N TRP A 78 -8.62 4.38 8.05
CA TRP A 78 -8.39 5.75 7.62
C TRP A 78 -7.02 5.81 6.94
N CYS A 79 -6.98 6.38 5.74
CA CYS A 79 -5.80 6.47 4.90
C CYS A 79 -5.47 7.93 4.61
N GLY A 80 -4.19 8.27 4.71
CA GLY A 80 -3.63 9.56 4.34
C GLY A 80 -2.69 9.46 3.14
N GLY A 81 -2.65 10.51 2.34
CA GLY A 81 -1.75 10.67 1.20
C GLY A 81 -1.12 12.06 1.18
N LEU A 82 0.00 12.23 0.48
CA LEU A 82 0.68 13.53 0.40
C LEU A 82 0.13 14.44 -0.71
N HIS A 83 -0.60 13.89 -1.68
CA HIS A 83 -1.14 14.65 -2.82
C HIS A 83 -2.63 14.96 -2.69
N GLU A 84 -3.35 14.22 -1.85
CA GLU A 84 -4.79 14.34 -1.72
C GLU A 84 -5.14 15.31 -0.58
N ARG A 85 -6.20 16.10 -0.76
CA ARG A 85 -6.64 17.12 0.23
C ARG A 85 -7.61 16.57 1.28
N ALA A 86 -7.89 15.28 1.23
CA ALA A 86 -8.84 14.60 2.10
C ALA A 86 -8.21 13.33 2.70
N LEU A 87 -8.92 12.71 3.63
CA LEU A 87 -8.61 11.37 4.10
C LEU A 87 -9.54 10.38 3.40
N MET A 88 -9.00 9.25 2.99
CA MET A 88 -9.80 8.13 2.51
C MET A 88 -10.23 7.28 3.69
N ARG A 89 -11.49 6.84 3.70
CA ARG A 89 -12.04 5.94 4.72
C ARG A 89 -12.78 4.79 4.06
N PHE A 90 -12.56 3.58 4.54
CA PHE A 90 -13.38 2.43 4.19
C PHE A 90 -13.63 1.53 5.41
N ASP A 91 -14.76 0.83 5.39
CA ASP A 91 -15.12 -0.13 6.42
C ASP A 91 -14.52 -1.50 6.06
N LEU A 92 -14.01 -2.19 7.08
CA LEU A 92 -13.53 -3.55 6.96
C LEU A 92 -14.73 -4.49 6.96
N PRO A 93 -14.78 -5.47 6.04
CA PRO A 93 -15.78 -6.53 6.13
C PRO A 93 -15.58 -7.28 7.45
N SER A 94 -16.71 -7.61 8.12
CA SER A 94 -16.69 -8.35 9.37
C SER A 94 -15.96 -9.69 9.17
N TRP A 95 -14.91 -9.88 9.95
CA TRP A 95 -14.01 -11.01 9.81
C TRP A 95 -14.61 -12.29 10.41
N ARG A 96 -14.64 -13.37 9.62
CA ARG A 96 -14.67 -14.74 10.16
C ARG A 96 -13.30 -15.36 9.89
N PRO A 97 -12.53 -15.77 10.92
CA PRO A 97 -11.29 -16.47 10.69
C PRO A 97 -11.53 -17.80 9.96
N SER A 98 -10.60 -18.17 9.08
CA SER A 98 -10.53 -19.54 8.58
C SER A 98 -10.26 -20.49 9.76
N PRO A 99 -10.79 -21.73 9.77
CA PRO A 99 -10.64 -22.68 10.88
C PRO A 99 -9.16 -22.94 11.27
N GLU A 100 -8.25 -22.81 10.31
CA GLU A 100 -6.81 -23.03 10.48
C GLU A 100 -6.14 -21.92 11.30
N ALA A 101 -6.53 -20.66 11.09
CA ALA A 101 -6.02 -19.52 11.86
C ALA A 101 -6.51 -19.56 13.33
N SER A 102 -7.74 -20.03 13.56
CA SER A 102 -8.28 -20.25 14.91
C SER A 102 -7.50 -21.32 15.69
N SER A 103 -7.05 -22.36 15.00
CA SER A 103 -6.31 -23.48 15.62
C SER A 103 -4.90 -23.08 16.05
N LEU A 104 -4.24 -22.20 15.29
CA LEU A 104 -2.95 -21.62 15.65
C LEU A 104 -3.05 -20.62 16.82
N MET A 105 -4.12 -19.81 16.84
CA MET A 105 -4.39 -18.89 17.95
C MET A 105 -4.68 -19.63 19.26
N LEU A 106 -5.44 -20.73 19.21
CA LEU A 106 -5.73 -21.57 20.38
C LEU A 106 -4.48 -22.30 20.91
N ARG A 107 -3.63 -22.80 20.00
CA ARG A 107 -2.36 -23.46 20.38
C ARG A 107 -1.34 -22.53 21.04
N LEU A 108 -1.37 -21.23 20.70
CA LEU A 108 -0.52 -20.23 21.35
C LEU A 108 -1.13 -19.67 22.65
N ALA A 109 -2.44 -19.82 22.85
CA ALA A 109 -3.15 -19.39 24.06
C ALA A 109 -3.16 -20.45 25.19
N GLY A 110 -2.56 -21.63 24.99
CA GLY A 110 -2.33 -22.61 26.05
C GLY A 110 -3.60 -23.33 26.56
N PHE A 111 -4.53 -23.66 25.66
CA PHE A 111 -5.59 -24.64 25.91
C PHE A 111 -5.39 -25.90 25.07
#